data_AF-A0AA41MX68-F1
#
_entry.id   AF-A0AA41MX68-F1
#
_cell.length_a   1.000
_cell.length_b   1.000
_cell.length_c   1.000
_cell.angle_alpha   90.00
_cell.angle_beta   90.00
_cell.angle_gamma   90.00
#
_symmetry.space_group_name_H-M   'P 1'
#
loop_
_entity.id
_entity.type
_entity.pdbx_description
1 polymer ?
#
loop_
_entity_poly.entity_id
_entity_poly.type
_entity_poly.pdbx_seq_one_letter_code
_entity_poly.pdbx_strand_id
1 'polypeptide(L)'
;MPKPWPSSLHSLVLRLCWRQRLDSAAGPPVLLQRPRDALPGPRHLPGDPVLLPSRPGPQFYPVGVSRLHIGLSFTLPEPSAPGLHAVASAPGSRTLAGILATWWWRLSGGPSWPSPELPATLTRLWQDTQNRACPQRQGTCPPGRKPHTVDENLIFYEEWELEACVDGALLDAQMALVNMLPFTYQQIHILKCRLDQTYPQGYPESLVQRLGYFFRYVSPEDIHKWNLTSLETVKALLSVSKGQRMDTQVTALIARYVLGGGRLDQDTMSSLADVRPAYLCFLSAEQLDSVPSRVMWTLRPQDLDSCGPRQLDILYSKARWTFRNMSQPEYLGKIQTFLGGAPVEDLRTLILQNMTMDVATFKRLRVEAVVGLTVSEVQRLLGTHVGDLKAEEENSPVRDWILQQRQEDLDTLGLQGGIPNGYLVLHLSSRGAL
;
A
#
# COMPACT_ATOMS: atom_id res chain seq x y z
N MET A 1 -55.36 14.23 21.46
CA MET A 1 -54.89 13.32 20.40
C MET A 1 -53.52 12.78 20.81
N PRO A 2 -53.34 11.45 20.93
CA PRO A 2 -52.13 10.89 21.52
C PRO A 2 -50.97 10.83 20.51
N LYS A 3 -49.76 11.06 21.02
CA LYS A 3 -48.45 10.98 20.34
C LYS A 3 -48.15 9.54 19.88
N PRO A 4 -47.45 9.32 18.75
CA PRO A 4 -46.86 8.01 18.47
C PRO A 4 -45.34 8.09 18.35
N TRP A 5 -44.60 7.43 19.27
CA TRP A 5 -43.23 6.90 19.10
C TRP A 5 -43.07 5.71 20.08
N PRO A 6 -42.18 4.71 19.87
CA PRO A 6 -40.97 4.78 19.05
C PRO A 6 -40.75 3.66 18.02
N SER A 7 -39.98 4.04 17.00
CA SER A 7 -38.88 3.29 16.38
C SER A 7 -38.58 1.91 16.96
N SER A 8 -39.00 0.86 16.25
CA SER A 8 -38.50 -0.49 16.48
C SER A 8 -37.17 -0.69 15.76
N LEU A 9 -36.23 -1.40 16.41
CA LEU A 9 -35.00 -1.94 15.82
C LEU A 9 -35.23 -2.64 14.47
N HIS A 10 -36.41 -3.22 14.29
CA HIS A 10 -36.83 -3.86 13.05
C HIS A 10 -36.98 -2.85 11.90
N SER A 11 -37.51 -1.64 12.19
CA SER A 11 -37.59 -0.56 11.19
C SER A 11 -36.20 -0.02 10.82
N LEU A 12 -35.26 0.03 11.78
CA LEU A 12 -33.90 0.53 11.54
C LEU A 12 -33.07 -0.47 10.72
N VAL A 13 -33.14 -1.77 11.05
CA VAL A 13 -32.49 -2.86 10.29
C VAL A 13 -33.09 -2.97 8.89
N LEU A 14 -34.42 -2.90 8.75
CA LEU A 14 -35.06 -2.90 7.43
C LEU A 14 -34.65 -1.67 6.61
N ARG A 15 -34.57 -0.48 7.21
CA ARG A 15 -34.15 0.75 6.50
C ARG A 15 -32.67 0.73 6.10
N LEU A 16 -31.78 0.22 6.96
CA LEU A 16 -30.36 0.02 6.64
C LEU A 16 -30.18 -1.00 5.50
N CYS A 17 -30.90 -2.13 5.55
CA CYS A 17 -30.91 -3.11 4.46
C CYS A 17 -31.53 -2.57 3.16
N TRP A 18 -32.53 -1.69 3.25
CA TRP A 18 -33.17 -1.09 2.08
C TRP A 18 -32.26 -0.07 1.39
N ARG A 19 -31.51 0.74 2.17
CA ARG A 19 -30.56 1.72 1.61
C ARG A 19 -29.33 1.05 0.97
N GLN A 20 -28.81 -0.01 1.58
CA GLN A 20 -27.74 -0.85 0.99
C GLN A 20 -28.16 -1.45 -0.37
N ARG A 21 -29.45 -1.80 -0.53
CA ARG A 21 -30.00 -2.34 -1.78
C ARG A 21 -30.22 -1.26 -2.85
N LEU A 22 -30.52 -0.01 -2.46
CA LEU A 22 -30.61 1.12 -3.40
C LEU A 22 -29.24 1.49 -3.99
N ASP A 23 -28.19 1.52 -3.17
CA ASP A 23 -26.82 1.82 -3.62
C ASP A 23 -26.27 0.75 -4.58
N SER A 24 -26.81 -0.47 -4.51
CA SER A 24 -26.48 -1.56 -5.44
C SER A 24 -27.30 -1.53 -6.75
N ALA A 25 -28.37 -0.75 -6.81
CA ALA A 25 -29.32 -0.73 -7.93
C ALA A 25 -29.15 0.48 -8.88
N ALA A 26 -28.35 1.48 -8.52
CA ALA A 26 -28.05 2.63 -9.36
C ALA A 26 -26.91 2.33 -10.37
N GLY A 27 -27.18 1.45 -11.34
CA GLY A 27 -26.42 1.37 -12.59
C GLY A 27 -26.88 2.47 -13.58
N PRO A 28 -26.07 2.84 -14.59
CA PRO A 28 -26.39 3.94 -15.50
C PRO A 28 -27.62 3.62 -16.38
N PRO A 29 -28.38 4.63 -16.84
CA PRO A 29 -29.58 4.40 -17.64
C PRO A 29 -29.23 3.88 -19.03
N VAL A 30 -29.84 2.75 -19.42
CA VAL A 30 -29.75 2.18 -20.76
C VAL A 30 -30.68 2.99 -21.69
N LEU A 31 -30.09 3.66 -22.68
CA LEU A 31 -30.81 4.27 -23.79
C LEU A 31 -31.45 3.17 -24.65
N LEU A 32 -32.78 3.15 -24.71
CA LEU A 32 -33.56 2.34 -25.63
C LEU A 32 -33.41 2.88 -27.06
N GLN A 33 -32.64 2.18 -27.91
CA GLN A 33 -32.66 2.39 -29.36
C GLN A 33 -33.74 1.51 -30.02
N ARG A 34 -34.60 2.14 -30.83
CA ARG A 34 -35.58 1.50 -31.72
C ARG A 34 -34.88 0.76 -32.87
N PRO A 35 -35.48 -0.32 -33.42
CA PRO A 35 -34.94 -1.06 -34.55
C PRO A 35 -35.21 -0.34 -35.87
N ARG A 36 -34.27 -0.44 -36.82
CA ARG A 36 -34.42 -0.03 -38.22
C ARG A 36 -34.28 -1.24 -39.14
N ASP A 37 -34.96 -1.12 -40.26
CA ASP A 37 -35.44 -2.13 -41.20
C ASP A 37 -34.38 -2.96 -41.97
N ALA A 38 -34.91 -4.05 -42.53
CA ALA A 38 -34.31 -5.10 -43.34
C ALA A 38 -33.79 -4.67 -44.73
N LEU A 39 -32.87 -5.47 -45.32
CA LEU A 39 -32.92 -6.14 -46.65
C LEU A 39 -31.54 -6.76 -47.07
N PRO A 40 -31.43 -7.68 -48.09
CA PRO A 40 -31.07 -9.09 -47.82
C PRO A 40 -29.98 -9.75 -48.70
N GLY A 41 -29.58 -10.98 -48.28
CA GLY A 41 -29.18 -12.12 -49.14
C GLY A 41 -27.67 -12.43 -49.30
N PRO A 42 -27.26 -13.61 -49.84
CA PRO A 42 -27.97 -14.89 -49.96
C PRO A 42 -27.11 -16.20 -49.73
N ARG A 43 -27.82 -17.36 -49.64
CA ARG A 43 -27.50 -18.77 -50.04
C ARG A 43 -26.62 -19.72 -49.18
N HIS A 44 -27.30 -20.76 -48.65
CA HIS A 44 -27.03 -22.21 -48.45
C HIS A 44 -25.81 -22.85 -49.17
N LEU A 45 -25.13 -23.97 -48.80
CA LEU A 45 -25.13 -25.10 -47.82
C LEU A 45 -23.80 -25.92 -48.11
N PRO A 46 -23.51 -27.14 -47.59
CA PRO A 46 -23.39 -27.69 -46.22
C PRO A 46 -22.07 -28.49 -45.97
N GLY A 47 -21.83 -28.96 -44.74
CA GLY A 47 -20.82 -29.99 -44.42
C GLY A 47 -20.74 -30.38 -42.94
N ASP A 48 -21.33 -31.53 -42.60
CA ASP A 48 -21.35 -32.26 -41.30
C ASP A 48 -20.00 -32.92 -40.91
N PRO A 49 -19.83 -33.64 -39.77
CA PRO A 49 -20.45 -33.54 -38.44
C PRO A 49 -19.44 -33.60 -37.25
N VAL A 50 -20.01 -33.42 -36.06
CA VAL A 50 -19.43 -33.42 -34.70
C VAL A 50 -19.19 -34.84 -34.13
N LEU A 51 -18.10 -35.03 -33.38
CA LEU A 51 -17.83 -36.18 -32.50
C LEU A 51 -17.92 -35.79 -31.01
N LEU A 52 -18.70 -36.54 -30.24
CA LEU A 52 -18.79 -36.54 -28.77
C LEU A 52 -17.64 -37.34 -28.14
N PRO A 53 -17.25 -37.08 -26.87
CA PRO A 53 -16.54 -38.06 -26.06
C PRO A 53 -17.34 -38.52 -24.82
N SER A 54 -17.22 -39.83 -24.56
CA SER A 54 -17.78 -40.58 -23.42
C SER A 54 -16.74 -40.70 -22.28
N ARG A 55 -17.21 -40.63 -21.03
CA ARG A 55 -16.59 -41.20 -19.79
C ARG A 55 -17.13 -42.65 -19.59
N PRO A 56 -16.63 -43.55 -18.69
CA PRO A 56 -16.16 -43.30 -17.29
C PRO A 56 -15.09 -44.28 -16.70
N GLY A 57 -14.74 -44.16 -15.40
CA GLY A 57 -14.17 -45.26 -14.59
C GLY A 57 -13.25 -44.89 -13.39
N PRO A 58 -13.49 -45.37 -12.14
CA PRO A 58 -12.81 -44.95 -10.89
C PRO A 58 -11.73 -45.93 -10.36
N GLN A 59 -10.92 -45.52 -9.38
CA GLN A 59 -9.95 -46.38 -8.67
C GLN A 59 -10.07 -46.28 -7.13
N PHE A 60 -9.89 -47.42 -6.46
CA PHE A 60 -9.95 -47.71 -5.02
C PHE A 60 -8.55 -47.74 -4.37
N TYR A 61 -8.48 -47.49 -3.05
CA TYR A 61 -7.32 -47.70 -2.16
C TYR A 61 -7.45 -49.01 -1.35
N PRO A 62 -6.33 -49.62 -0.86
CA PRO A 62 -6.38 -50.69 0.13
C PRO A 62 -5.91 -50.28 1.56
N VAL A 63 -6.27 -51.15 2.51
CA VAL A 63 -6.16 -51.09 3.98
C VAL A 63 -5.04 -52.02 4.49
N GLY A 64 -4.45 -51.75 5.66
CA GLY A 64 -3.62 -52.68 6.48
C GLY A 64 -3.47 -52.17 7.93
N VAL A 65 -4.25 -52.64 8.91
CA VAL A 65 -4.06 -53.71 9.91
C VAL A 65 -3.07 -53.43 11.08
N SER A 66 -3.68 -53.51 12.27
CA SER A 66 -3.32 -53.52 13.70
C SER A 66 -2.02 -54.16 14.23
N ARG A 67 -1.53 -53.63 15.36
CA ARG A 67 -1.11 -54.42 16.55
C ARG A 67 -1.24 -53.63 17.86
N LEU A 68 -1.60 -54.36 18.91
CA LEU A 68 -2.09 -53.94 20.23
C LEU A 68 -1.07 -54.35 21.31
N HIS A 69 -0.78 -53.51 22.32
CA HIS A 69 -0.50 -53.94 23.70
C HIS A 69 -0.61 -52.76 24.70
N ILE A 70 -1.67 -52.82 25.54
CA ILE A 70 -1.71 -52.71 27.01
C ILE A 70 -0.63 -51.80 27.65
N GLY A 71 -0.90 -50.80 28.47
CA GLY A 71 -2.11 -50.30 29.12
C GLY A 71 -1.67 -49.38 30.27
N LEU A 72 -2.40 -48.30 30.54
CA LEU A 72 -2.57 -47.70 31.86
C LEU A 72 -3.63 -46.60 31.76
N SER A 73 -4.70 -46.81 32.51
CA SER A 73 -5.94 -46.06 32.50
C SER A 73 -5.77 -44.67 33.12
N PHE A 74 -6.23 -43.63 32.42
CA PHE A 74 -6.76 -42.42 33.03
C PHE A 74 -8.02 -42.03 32.26
N THR A 75 -9.14 -42.09 32.97
CA THR A 75 -10.49 -41.79 32.50
C THR A 75 -10.67 -40.30 32.24
N LEU A 76 -10.93 -39.96 30.97
CA LEU A 76 -11.57 -38.71 30.54
C LEU A 76 -12.79 -39.11 29.69
N PRO A 77 -13.98 -38.54 29.91
CA PRO A 77 -15.15 -38.89 29.11
C PRO A 77 -15.05 -38.25 27.71
N GLU A 78 -15.20 -39.08 26.69
CA GLU A 78 -15.37 -38.71 25.28
C GLU A 78 -16.62 -37.83 25.05
N PRO A 79 -16.60 -36.97 24.01
CA PRO A 79 -17.78 -36.32 23.49
C PRO A 79 -18.49 -37.26 22.50
N SER A 80 -19.69 -37.70 22.84
CA SER A 80 -20.62 -38.32 21.91
C SER A 80 -21.25 -37.26 21.01
N ALA A 81 -21.07 -37.39 19.70
CA ALA A 81 -21.90 -36.70 18.72
C ALA A 81 -23.25 -37.42 18.61
N PRO A 82 -24.36 -36.66 18.57
CA PRO A 82 -25.33 -36.92 17.53
C PRO A 82 -25.84 -35.64 16.86
N GLY A 83 -26.15 -35.74 15.57
CA GLY A 83 -27.31 -35.07 14.99
C GLY A 83 -27.13 -33.62 14.54
N LEU A 84 -27.15 -33.45 13.21
CA LEU A 84 -27.64 -32.23 12.57
C LEU A 84 -29.04 -31.89 13.13
N HIS A 85 -29.27 -30.59 13.38
CA HIS A 85 -30.48 -29.89 13.86
C HIS A 85 -30.43 -29.39 15.32
N ALA A 86 -29.91 -28.17 15.49
CA ALA A 86 -30.54 -27.10 16.29
C ALA A 86 -29.64 -25.85 16.30
N VAL A 87 -29.87 -24.93 15.35
CA VAL A 87 -29.53 -23.53 15.57
C VAL A 87 -30.51 -23.01 16.63
N ALA A 88 -30.16 -23.18 17.90
CA ALA A 88 -30.86 -22.57 19.02
C ALA A 88 -30.01 -21.40 19.52
N SER A 89 -30.38 -20.23 19.03
CA SER A 89 -30.33 -18.94 19.73
C SER A 89 -29.74 -18.94 21.15
N ALA A 90 -28.49 -18.49 21.28
CA ALA A 90 -28.04 -17.88 22.52
C ALA A 90 -28.49 -16.41 22.54
N PRO A 91 -29.11 -15.91 23.64
CA PRO A 91 -29.61 -14.54 23.73
C PRO A 91 -28.44 -13.60 24.06
N GLY A 92 -27.55 -13.39 23.09
CA GLY A 92 -26.69 -12.21 23.07
C GLY A 92 -27.56 -11.03 22.67
N SER A 93 -27.77 -10.10 23.60
CA SER A 93 -28.68 -8.95 23.51
C SER A 93 -28.79 -8.33 22.10
N ARG A 94 -30.01 -8.28 21.56
CA ARG A 94 -30.40 -7.45 20.40
C ARG A 94 -30.41 -5.96 20.76
N THR A 95 -29.32 -5.47 21.34
CA THR A 95 -29.09 -4.04 21.58
C THR A 95 -28.29 -3.48 20.42
N LEU A 96 -28.52 -2.20 20.06
CA LEU A 96 -27.71 -1.49 19.06
C LEU A 96 -26.21 -1.57 19.40
N ALA A 97 -25.88 -1.54 20.69
CA ALA A 97 -24.52 -1.81 21.18
C ALA A 97 -23.97 -3.19 20.74
N GLY A 98 -24.79 -4.25 20.74
CA GLY A 98 -24.40 -5.57 20.25
C GLY A 98 -24.28 -5.65 18.72
N ILE A 99 -25.08 -4.89 17.97
CA ILE A 99 -24.99 -4.81 16.50
C ILE A 99 -23.77 -3.98 16.09
N LEU A 100 -23.52 -2.85 16.74
CA LEU A 100 -22.34 -2.01 16.55
C LEU A 100 -21.09 -2.76 16.99
N ALA A 101 -21.12 -3.50 18.11
CA ALA A 101 -20.00 -4.35 18.53
C ALA A 101 -19.71 -5.48 17.53
N THR A 102 -20.73 -6.13 16.97
CA THR A 102 -20.54 -7.18 15.94
C THR A 102 -20.11 -6.62 14.58
N TRP A 103 -20.52 -5.40 14.23
CA TRP A 103 -20.01 -4.64 13.08
C TRP A 103 -18.56 -4.23 13.28
N TRP A 104 -18.22 -3.68 14.46
CA TRP A 104 -16.86 -3.31 14.84
C TRP A 104 -15.95 -4.53 14.82
N TRP A 105 -16.41 -5.66 15.39
CA TRP A 105 -15.70 -6.94 15.37
C TRP A 105 -15.42 -7.39 13.93
N ARG A 106 -16.41 -7.37 13.03
CA ARG A 106 -16.24 -7.75 11.60
C ARG A 106 -15.26 -6.85 10.85
N LEU A 107 -15.19 -5.56 11.17
CA LEU A 107 -14.26 -4.61 10.56
C LEU A 107 -12.83 -4.73 11.12
N SER A 108 -12.69 -5.11 12.40
CA SER A 108 -11.40 -5.26 13.09
C SER A 108 -10.60 -6.53 12.76
N GLY A 109 -11.13 -7.43 11.92
CA GLY A 109 -10.38 -8.59 11.44
C GLY A 109 -10.03 -9.60 12.54
N GLY A 110 -10.90 -10.59 12.75
CA GLY A 110 -10.58 -11.72 13.62
C GLY A 110 -9.43 -12.59 13.11
N PRO A 111 -8.81 -13.41 13.98
CA PRO A 111 -7.60 -14.17 13.65
C PRO A 111 -7.71 -15.20 12.53
N SER A 112 -8.87 -15.38 11.89
CA SER A 112 -9.13 -16.50 10.97
C SER A 112 -9.97 -16.18 9.74
N TRP A 113 -10.29 -14.91 9.44
CA TRP A 113 -11.00 -14.56 8.21
C TRP A 113 -10.12 -13.80 7.21
N PRO A 114 -10.02 -14.24 5.94
CA PRO A 114 -9.42 -13.42 4.89
C PRO A 114 -10.19 -12.10 4.80
N SER A 115 -9.47 -10.98 4.84
CA SER A 115 -10.03 -9.66 4.57
C SER A 115 -10.78 -9.72 3.23
N PRO A 116 -12.07 -9.33 3.16
CA PRO A 116 -12.78 -9.34 1.88
C PRO A 116 -12.10 -8.32 0.98
N GLU A 117 -11.35 -8.81 -0.01
CA GLU A 117 -10.80 -7.96 -1.04
C GLU A 117 -11.95 -7.19 -1.69
N LEU A 118 -12.01 -5.87 -1.45
CA LEU A 118 -12.99 -5.02 -2.09
C LEU A 118 -12.76 -5.11 -3.61
N PRO A 119 -13.79 -5.38 -4.42
CA PRO A 119 -13.71 -5.32 -5.87
C PRO A 119 -12.98 -4.05 -6.33
N ALA A 120 -12.12 -4.17 -7.35
CA ALA A 120 -11.33 -3.05 -7.87
C ALA A 120 -12.20 -1.84 -8.30
N THR A 121 -13.47 -2.08 -8.63
CA THR A 121 -14.47 -1.05 -8.93
C THR A 121 -14.85 -0.21 -7.71
N LEU A 122 -15.11 -0.85 -6.56
CA LEU A 122 -15.39 -0.15 -5.30
C LEU A 122 -14.17 0.63 -4.81
N THR A 123 -12.97 0.11 -5.06
CA THR A 123 -11.72 0.81 -4.73
C THR A 123 -11.55 2.08 -5.58
N ARG A 124 -11.85 2.03 -6.88
CA ARG A 124 -11.81 3.21 -7.77
C ARG A 124 -12.87 4.25 -7.40
N LEU A 125 -14.11 3.83 -7.19
CA LEU A 125 -15.19 4.72 -6.73
C LEU A 125 -14.83 5.43 -5.41
N TRP A 126 -14.16 4.73 -4.50
CA TRP A 126 -13.67 5.30 -3.26
C TRP A 126 -12.55 6.33 -3.47
N GLN A 127 -11.55 6.02 -4.30
CA GLN A 127 -10.47 6.96 -4.65
C GLN A 127 -11.01 8.21 -5.36
N ASP A 128 -11.96 8.06 -6.27
CA ASP A 128 -12.61 9.17 -6.97
C ASP A 128 -13.39 10.06 -5.99
N THR A 129 -14.02 9.46 -4.97
CA THR A 129 -14.74 10.22 -3.94
C THR A 129 -13.77 10.99 -3.04
N GLN A 130 -12.62 10.41 -2.66
CA GLN A 130 -11.60 11.10 -1.87
C GLN A 130 -10.98 12.29 -2.59
N ASN A 131 -10.76 12.16 -3.89
CA ASN A 131 -10.17 13.22 -4.73
C ASN A 131 -11.17 14.31 -5.10
N ARG A 132 -12.44 14.18 -4.71
CA ARG A 132 -13.47 15.18 -4.97
C ARG A 132 -13.21 16.41 -4.11
N ALA A 133 -13.26 17.60 -4.73
CA ALA A 133 -13.19 18.85 -4.01
C ALA A 133 -14.31 18.91 -2.95
N CYS A 134 -14.00 19.51 -1.80
CA CYS A 134 -15.02 19.74 -0.79
C CYS A 134 -16.15 20.59 -1.35
N PRO A 135 -17.41 20.19 -1.11
CA PRO A 135 -18.54 20.98 -1.58
C PRO A 135 -18.51 22.37 -0.95
N GLN A 136 -18.95 23.36 -1.72
CA GLN A 136 -19.17 24.71 -1.22
C GLN A 136 -20.52 24.77 -0.54
N ARG A 137 -20.57 25.42 0.63
CA ARG A 137 -21.77 25.51 1.46
C ARG A 137 -22.93 26.11 0.66
N GLN A 138 -23.85 25.26 0.20
CA GLN A 138 -24.96 25.65 -0.67
C GLN A 138 -26.20 26.16 0.09
N GLY A 139 -26.19 26.13 1.43
CA GLY A 139 -27.34 26.60 2.22
C GLY A 139 -27.10 26.71 3.71
N THR A 140 -28.06 27.33 4.40
CA THR A 140 -28.12 27.38 5.86
C THR A 140 -28.75 26.10 6.41
N CYS A 141 -28.26 25.64 7.56
CA CYS A 141 -28.87 24.51 8.25
C CYS A 141 -30.35 24.80 8.58
N PRO A 142 -31.30 23.92 8.23
CA PRO A 142 -32.71 24.11 8.58
C PRO A 142 -32.91 24.22 10.09
N PRO A 143 -33.90 25.02 10.55
CA PRO A 143 -34.17 25.15 11.98
C PRO A 143 -34.53 23.80 12.59
N GLY A 144 -33.92 23.49 13.75
CA GLY A 144 -34.10 22.21 14.45
C GLY A 144 -33.33 21.01 13.87
N ARG A 145 -32.58 21.19 12.77
CA ARG A 145 -31.73 20.13 12.17
C ARG A 145 -30.25 20.23 12.57
N LYS A 146 -29.87 21.18 13.42
CA LYS A 146 -28.49 21.29 13.91
C LYS A 146 -28.21 20.21 14.96
N PRO A 147 -27.30 19.27 14.71
CA PRO A 147 -26.96 18.24 15.68
C PRO A 147 -26.14 18.81 16.83
N HIS A 148 -26.37 18.28 18.03
CA HIS A 148 -25.57 18.59 19.23
C HIS A 148 -24.75 17.37 19.68
N THR A 149 -25.07 16.19 19.12
CA THR A 149 -24.41 14.91 19.39
C THR A 149 -24.29 14.16 18.07
N VAL A 150 -23.19 13.41 17.91
CA VAL A 150 -23.01 12.46 16.82
C VAL A 150 -23.77 11.18 17.19
N ASP A 151 -24.93 10.99 16.55
CA ASP A 151 -25.81 9.85 16.76
C ASP A 151 -26.29 9.24 15.44
N GLU A 152 -27.08 8.17 15.53
CA GLU A 152 -27.60 7.43 14.38
C GLU A 152 -28.46 8.28 13.44
N ASN A 153 -29.02 9.40 13.91
CA ASN A 153 -29.83 10.27 13.05
C ASN A 153 -29.00 10.85 11.91
N LEU A 154 -27.71 11.11 12.13
CA LEU A 154 -26.80 11.66 11.12
C LEU A 154 -26.63 10.73 9.90
N ILE A 155 -26.81 9.42 10.07
CA ILE A 155 -26.73 8.46 8.95
C ILE A 155 -27.86 8.72 7.94
N PHE A 156 -28.99 9.28 8.38
CA PHE A 156 -30.14 9.60 7.54
C PHE A 156 -30.10 11.00 6.95
N TYR A 157 -29.08 11.81 7.27
CA TYR A 157 -28.91 13.11 6.63
C TYR A 157 -28.48 12.91 5.19
N GLU A 158 -29.07 13.68 4.30
CA GLU A 158 -28.57 13.84 2.94
C GLU A 158 -27.19 14.54 2.97
N GLU A 159 -26.41 14.36 1.91
CA GLU A 159 -25.06 14.94 1.79
C GLU A 159 -25.05 16.44 2.08
N TRP A 160 -25.97 17.19 1.46
CA TRP A 160 -26.09 18.63 1.66
C TRP A 160 -26.55 19.01 3.09
N GLU A 161 -27.34 18.16 3.77
CA GLU A 161 -27.77 18.41 5.16
C GLU A 161 -26.58 18.27 6.10
N LEU A 162 -25.73 17.24 5.90
CA LEU A 162 -24.49 17.09 6.65
C LEU A 162 -23.57 18.29 6.45
N GLU A 163 -23.40 18.73 5.21
CA GLU A 163 -22.58 19.89 4.86
C GLU A 163 -23.09 21.18 5.52
N ALA A 164 -24.40 21.39 5.53
CA ALA A 164 -25.01 22.60 6.07
C ALA A 164 -25.03 22.62 7.60
N CYS A 165 -25.29 21.48 8.24
CA CYS A 165 -25.65 21.39 9.66
C CYS A 165 -24.54 20.87 10.59
N VAL A 166 -23.63 20.02 10.11
CA VAL A 166 -22.62 19.39 10.97
C VAL A 166 -21.41 20.30 11.10
N ASP A 167 -21.02 20.62 12.33
CA ASP A 167 -19.84 21.42 12.60
C ASP A 167 -18.59 20.55 12.82
N GLY A 168 -17.42 20.99 12.36
CA GLY A 168 -16.20 20.21 12.54
C GLY A 168 -15.71 20.14 13.99
N ALA A 169 -16.03 21.14 14.83
CA ALA A 169 -15.72 21.07 16.26
C ALA A 169 -16.56 20.01 16.98
N LEU A 170 -17.80 19.79 16.54
CA LEU A 170 -18.63 18.68 17.03
C LEU A 170 -18.00 17.33 16.66
N LEU A 171 -17.51 17.20 15.43
CA LEU A 171 -16.85 15.98 14.94
C LEU A 171 -15.55 15.69 15.69
N ASP A 172 -14.73 16.71 15.99
CA ASP A 172 -13.52 16.55 16.80
C ASP A 172 -13.86 16.07 18.21
N ALA A 173 -14.76 16.78 18.89
CA ALA A 173 -15.16 16.47 20.26
C ALA A 173 -15.73 15.06 20.40
N GLN A 174 -16.40 14.56 19.36
CA GLN A 174 -17.12 13.28 19.36
C GLN A 174 -16.57 12.29 18.33
N MET A 175 -15.28 12.36 18.01
CA MET A 175 -14.64 11.51 17.00
C MET A 175 -14.80 10.02 17.29
N ALA A 176 -14.84 9.62 18.56
CA ALA A 176 -15.12 8.23 18.93
C ALA A 176 -16.50 7.75 18.42
N LEU A 177 -17.53 8.60 18.47
CA LEU A 177 -18.86 8.30 17.94
C LEU A 177 -18.87 8.27 16.42
N VAL A 178 -18.14 9.19 15.76
CA VAL A 178 -17.98 9.19 14.30
C VAL A 178 -17.42 7.84 13.82
N ASN A 179 -16.45 7.29 14.55
CA ASN A 179 -15.83 5.99 14.26
C ASN A 179 -16.74 4.78 14.50
N MET A 180 -17.80 4.92 15.28
CA MET A 180 -18.73 3.82 15.57
C MET A 180 -19.89 3.73 14.57
N LEU A 181 -20.24 4.82 13.89
CA LEU A 181 -21.41 4.87 13.02
C LEU A 181 -21.07 4.48 11.56
N PRO A 182 -21.93 3.70 10.89
CA PRO A 182 -21.71 3.24 9.52
C PRO A 182 -22.12 4.31 8.48
N PHE A 183 -21.39 5.41 8.43
CA PHE A 183 -21.57 6.43 7.39
C PHE A 183 -21.18 5.89 5.99
N THR A 184 -21.83 6.39 4.94
CA THR A 184 -21.43 6.08 3.56
C THR A 184 -20.11 6.77 3.19
N TYR A 185 -19.46 6.34 2.10
CA TYR A 185 -18.23 6.97 1.62
C TYR A 185 -18.41 8.47 1.31
N GLN A 186 -19.57 8.85 0.76
CA GLN A 186 -19.90 10.24 0.47
C GLN A 186 -20.15 11.04 1.75
N GLN A 187 -20.86 10.47 2.72
CA GLN A 187 -21.06 11.12 4.01
C GLN A 187 -19.72 11.32 4.72
N ILE A 188 -18.85 10.32 4.76
CA ILE A 188 -17.51 10.42 5.36
C ILE A 188 -16.66 11.48 4.66
N HIS A 189 -16.70 11.58 3.33
CA HIS A 189 -16.02 12.65 2.59
C HIS A 189 -16.49 14.03 3.04
N ILE A 190 -17.79 14.22 3.25
CA ILE A 190 -18.35 15.49 3.73
C ILE A 190 -17.90 15.76 5.17
N LEU A 191 -17.96 14.76 6.06
CA LEU A 191 -17.47 14.90 7.43
C LEU A 191 -15.98 15.27 7.47
N LYS A 192 -15.18 14.66 6.57
CA LYS A 192 -13.77 15.01 6.40
C LYS A 192 -13.62 16.45 5.95
N CYS A 193 -14.38 16.88 4.95
CA CYS A 193 -14.38 18.27 4.50
C CYS A 193 -14.75 19.27 5.61
N ARG A 194 -15.68 18.92 6.50
CA ARG A 194 -16.01 19.75 7.68
C ARG A 194 -14.83 19.85 8.65
N LEU A 195 -14.08 18.77 8.85
CA LEU A 195 -12.85 18.80 9.65
C LEU A 195 -11.74 19.60 8.97
N ASP A 196 -11.52 19.42 7.66
CA ASP A 196 -10.52 20.17 6.90
C ASP A 196 -10.79 21.68 6.92
N GLN A 197 -12.07 22.09 6.81
CA GLN A 197 -12.49 23.49 6.93
C GLN A 197 -12.25 24.05 8.33
N THR A 198 -12.39 23.21 9.37
CA THR A 198 -12.14 23.60 10.77
C THR A 198 -10.64 23.69 11.06
N TYR A 199 -9.84 22.84 10.41
CA TYR A 199 -8.41 22.68 10.62
C TYR A 199 -7.63 22.79 9.31
N PRO A 200 -7.61 23.96 8.65
CA PRO A 200 -6.99 24.12 7.34
C PRO A 200 -5.47 23.91 7.37
N GLN A 201 -4.84 24.10 8.53
CA GLN A 201 -3.41 23.91 8.76
C GLN A 201 -3.05 22.51 9.26
N GLY A 202 -4.01 21.57 9.25
CA GLY A 202 -3.84 20.21 9.77
C GLY A 202 -4.48 20.00 11.14
N TYR A 203 -4.81 18.74 11.41
CA TYR A 203 -5.54 18.34 12.61
C TYR A 203 -4.68 18.47 13.87
N PRO A 204 -5.24 18.91 15.00
CA PRO A 204 -4.54 18.87 16.28
C PRO A 204 -4.19 17.43 16.65
N GLU A 205 -3.02 17.21 17.25
CA GLU A 205 -2.53 15.86 17.55
C GLU A 205 -3.51 15.05 18.42
N SER A 206 -4.24 15.72 19.33
CA SER A 206 -5.29 15.10 20.13
C SER A 206 -6.43 14.50 19.29
N LEU A 207 -6.80 15.16 18.18
CA LEU A 207 -7.77 14.62 17.23
C LEU A 207 -7.15 13.48 16.42
N VAL A 208 -5.92 13.66 15.94
CA VAL A 208 -5.18 12.64 15.17
C VAL A 208 -5.13 11.31 15.92
N GLN A 209 -4.79 11.33 17.21
CA GLN A 209 -4.75 10.14 18.06
C GLN A 209 -6.11 9.41 18.16
N ARG A 210 -7.21 10.15 18.06
CA ARG A 210 -8.59 9.61 18.14
C ARG A 210 -9.23 9.32 16.79
N LEU A 211 -8.53 9.54 15.66
CA LEU A 211 -9.10 9.34 14.33
C LEU A 211 -9.62 7.93 14.13
N GLY A 212 -8.98 6.92 14.71
CA GLY A 212 -9.48 5.54 14.60
C GLY A 212 -9.61 5.10 13.14
N TYR A 213 -10.73 4.46 12.81
CA TYR A 213 -11.07 4.03 11.44
C TYR A 213 -11.19 5.21 10.46
N PHE A 214 -11.49 6.42 10.94
CA PHE A 214 -11.51 7.63 10.13
C PHE A 214 -10.15 7.91 9.46
N PHE A 215 -9.04 7.41 10.03
CA PHE A 215 -7.70 7.52 9.45
C PHE A 215 -7.62 6.95 8.03
N ARG A 216 -8.44 5.94 7.69
CA ARG A 216 -8.52 5.39 6.33
C ARG A 216 -8.86 6.44 5.28
N TYR A 217 -9.60 7.47 5.68
CA TYR A 217 -10.11 8.51 4.79
C TYR A 217 -9.22 9.74 4.68
N VAL A 218 -8.13 9.76 5.44
CA VAL A 218 -7.12 10.82 5.39
C VAL A 218 -6.12 10.50 4.28
N SER A 219 -5.81 11.50 3.44
CA SER A 219 -4.80 11.34 2.39
C SER A 219 -3.39 11.58 2.93
N PRO A 220 -2.33 11.07 2.26
CA PRO A 220 -0.96 11.44 2.60
C PRO A 220 -0.76 12.95 2.70
N GLU A 221 -1.31 13.74 1.79
CA GLU A 221 -1.20 15.21 1.75
C GLU A 221 -1.80 15.86 2.99
N ASP A 222 -2.87 15.30 3.54
CA ASP A 222 -3.42 15.77 4.82
C ASP A 222 -2.50 15.45 5.99
N ILE A 223 -1.90 14.24 6.00
CA ILE A 223 -0.95 13.81 7.04
C ILE A 223 0.27 14.73 7.09
N HIS A 224 0.75 15.22 5.92
CA HIS A 224 1.89 16.14 5.87
C HIS A 224 1.63 17.47 6.60
N LYS A 225 0.37 17.88 6.76
CA LYS A 225 -0.01 19.12 7.48
C LYS A 225 0.05 18.95 8.99
N TRP A 226 0.03 17.72 9.50
CA TRP A 226 -0.04 17.47 10.94
C TRP A 226 1.24 17.87 11.66
N ASN A 227 1.16 18.09 12.97
CA ASN A 227 2.34 18.20 13.82
C ASN A 227 2.33 17.03 14.81
N LEU A 228 3.19 16.03 14.58
CA LEU A 228 3.20 14.79 15.36
C LEU A 228 4.44 14.77 16.26
N THR A 229 4.20 14.68 17.56
CA THR A 229 5.27 14.67 18.57
C THR A 229 5.22 13.43 19.44
N SER A 230 4.05 12.78 19.53
CA SER A 230 3.82 11.63 20.40
C SER A 230 3.93 10.31 19.63
N LEU A 231 4.82 9.45 20.10
CA LEU A 231 4.91 8.07 19.62
C LEU A 231 3.60 7.30 19.86
N GLU A 232 2.84 7.63 20.91
CA GLU A 232 1.56 6.98 21.21
C GLU A 232 0.49 7.31 20.16
N THR A 233 0.53 8.51 19.57
CA THR A 233 -0.32 8.86 18.41
C THR A 233 -0.01 7.96 17.22
N VAL A 234 1.28 7.75 16.95
CA VAL A 234 1.72 6.86 15.86
C VAL A 234 1.27 5.42 16.14
N LYS A 235 1.52 4.90 17.34
CA LYS A 235 1.10 3.54 17.73
C LYS A 235 -0.42 3.35 17.63
N ALA A 236 -1.20 4.34 18.05
CA ALA A 236 -2.67 4.29 17.94
C ALA A 236 -3.11 4.12 16.48
N LEU A 237 -2.58 4.92 15.56
CA LEU A 237 -2.94 4.83 14.14
C LEU A 237 -2.37 3.58 13.45
N LEU A 238 -1.16 3.15 13.83
CA LEU A 238 -0.59 1.89 13.36
C LEU A 238 -1.47 0.71 13.75
N SER A 239 -2.00 0.69 14.97
CA SER A 239 -2.88 -0.37 15.44
C SER A 239 -4.13 -0.55 14.56
N VAL A 240 -4.70 0.56 14.08
CA VAL A 240 -5.88 0.56 13.20
C VAL A 240 -5.52 0.22 11.75
N SER A 241 -4.29 0.47 11.34
CA SER A 241 -3.80 0.15 9.99
C SER A 241 -3.51 -1.34 9.76
N LYS A 242 -3.39 -2.14 10.83
CA LYS A 242 -3.04 -3.57 10.74
C LYS A 242 -4.06 -4.34 9.89
N GLY A 243 -3.55 -5.10 8.92
CA GLY A 243 -4.37 -5.91 8.01
C GLY A 243 -5.17 -5.09 6.99
N GLN A 244 -4.98 -3.78 6.92
CA GLN A 244 -5.62 -2.89 5.95
C GLN A 244 -4.64 -2.46 4.86
N ARG A 245 -5.15 -2.13 3.66
CA ARG A 245 -4.34 -1.58 2.56
C ARG A 245 -4.08 -0.08 2.78
N MET A 246 -3.25 0.25 3.77
CA MET A 246 -2.97 1.63 4.19
C MET A 246 -1.48 2.00 4.14
N ASP A 247 -0.69 1.29 3.31
CA ASP A 247 0.77 1.48 3.20
C ASP A 247 1.17 2.96 2.99
N THR A 248 0.42 3.69 2.14
CA THR A 248 0.73 5.08 1.81
C THR A 248 0.45 6.02 2.98
N GLN A 249 -0.68 5.84 3.67
CA GLN A 249 -0.98 6.61 4.89
C GLN A 249 0.02 6.30 6.00
N VAL A 250 0.36 5.03 6.22
CA VAL A 250 1.33 4.64 7.25
C VAL A 250 2.71 5.19 6.92
N THR A 251 3.15 5.11 5.67
CA THR A 251 4.44 5.68 5.24
C THR A 251 4.47 7.19 5.50
N ALA A 252 3.42 7.92 5.12
CA ALA A 252 3.31 9.36 5.37
C ALA A 252 3.28 9.70 6.88
N LEU A 253 2.58 8.89 7.69
CA LEU A 253 2.51 9.04 9.15
C LEU A 253 3.90 8.91 9.78
N ILE A 254 4.63 7.86 9.42
CA ILE A 254 5.99 7.62 9.93
C ILE A 254 6.94 8.72 9.46
N ALA A 255 6.91 9.06 8.17
CA ALA A 255 7.72 10.14 7.62
C ALA A 255 7.47 11.46 8.37
N ARG A 256 6.21 11.80 8.62
CA ARG A 256 5.86 13.05 9.30
C ARG A 256 6.36 13.10 10.74
N TYR A 257 6.20 12.02 11.49
CA TYR A 257 6.68 11.90 12.87
C TYR A 257 8.21 11.99 12.95
N VAL A 258 8.92 11.26 12.09
CA VAL A 258 10.40 11.24 12.07
C VAL A 258 10.97 12.60 11.62
N LEU A 259 10.38 13.23 10.59
CA LEU A 259 10.76 14.59 10.17
C LEU A 259 10.50 15.64 11.27
N GLY A 260 9.56 15.38 12.18
CA GLY A 260 9.33 16.19 13.39
C GLY A 260 10.34 15.98 14.51
N GLY A 261 11.37 15.15 14.30
CA GLY A 261 12.36 14.76 15.32
C GLY A 261 11.95 13.55 16.16
N GLY A 262 10.83 12.90 15.80
CA GLY A 262 10.34 11.70 16.47
C GLY A 262 11.27 10.50 16.31
N ARG A 263 11.33 9.66 17.35
CA ARG A 263 12.07 8.40 17.32
C ARG A 263 11.13 7.21 17.49
N LEU A 264 11.29 6.21 16.63
CA LEU A 264 10.56 4.96 16.71
C LEU A 264 11.29 4.02 17.68
N ASP A 265 10.56 3.42 18.61
CA ASP A 265 11.10 2.37 19.47
C ASP A 265 11.17 1.03 18.72
N GLN A 266 11.89 0.07 19.31
CA GLN A 266 12.12 -1.23 18.70
C GLN A 266 10.80 -1.99 18.43
N ASP A 267 9.81 -1.87 19.31
CA ASP A 267 8.51 -2.54 19.17
C ASP A 267 7.68 -1.97 18.03
N THR A 268 7.73 -0.65 17.83
CA THR A 268 7.08 0.04 16.72
C THR A 268 7.75 -0.32 15.41
N MET A 269 9.09 -0.30 15.36
CA MET A 269 9.87 -0.76 14.21
C MET A 269 9.56 -2.22 13.87
N SER A 270 9.37 -3.04 14.89
CA SER A 270 8.98 -4.44 14.73
C SER A 270 7.58 -4.58 14.12
N SER A 271 6.63 -3.78 14.59
CA SER A 271 5.24 -3.77 14.10
C SER A 271 5.10 -3.30 12.65
N LEU A 272 6.07 -2.52 12.15
CA LEU A 272 6.10 -2.03 10.76
C LEU A 272 6.63 -3.04 9.75
N ALA A 273 7.03 -4.24 10.19
CA ALA A 273 7.62 -5.23 9.28
C ALA A 273 6.67 -5.71 8.17
N ASP A 274 5.36 -5.63 8.41
CA ASP A 274 4.32 -6.05 7.46
C ASP A 274 3.84 -4.89 6.56
N VAL A 275 4.33 -3.67 6.79
CA VAL A 275 4.01 -2.47 6.01
C VAL A 275 5.05 -2.30 4.90
N ARG A 276 4.65 -1.73 3.76
CA ARG A 276 5.60 -1.39 2.69
C ARG A 276 6.81 -0.61 3.23
N PRO A 277 8.06 -1.05 3.01
CA PRO A 277 9.24 -0.45 3.64
C PRO A 277 9.66 0.94 3.14
N ALA A 278 8.83 1.63 2.36
CA ALA A 278 9.15 2.98 1.84
C ALA A 278 9.45 3.99 2.97
N TYR A 279 8.98 3.72 4.19
CA TYR A 279 9.29 4.54 5.36
C TYR A 279 10.78 4.55 5.74
N LEU A 280 11.56 3.53 5.33
CA LEU A 280 12.97 3.40 5.69
C LEU A 280 13.81 4.59 5.19
N CYS A 281 13.44 5.16 4.04
CA CYS A 281 14.15 6.29 3.45
C CYS A 281 13.96 7.63 4.19
N PHE A 282 13.10 7.68 5.21
CA PHE A 282 12.97 8.85 6.10
C PHE A 282 13.73 8.69 7.41
N LEU A 283 14.23 7.49 7.70
CA LEU A 283 14.92 7.20 8.94
C LEU A 283 16.34 7.75 8.92
N SER A 284 16.79 8.19 10.10
CA SER A 284 18.19 8.53 10.35
C SER A 284 19.07 7.28 10.35
N ALA A 285 20.38 7.47 10.21
CA ALA A 285 21.36 6.39 10.24
C ALA A 285 21.23 5.50 11.50
N GLU A 286 21.09 6.14 12.67
CA GLU A 286 20.93 5.46 13.96
C GLU A 286 19.65 4.61 14.03
N GLN A 287 18.55 5.11 13.47
CA GLN A 287 17.28 4.39 13.45
C GLN A 287 17.31 3.23 12.46
N LEU A 288 17.97 3.41 11.31
CA LEU A 288 18.19 2.34 10.33
C LEU A 288 18.98 1.17 10.93
N ASP A 289 19.95 1.46 11.80
CA ASP A 289 20.70 0.43 12.50
C ASP A 289 19.79 -0.44 13.40
N SER A 290 18.76 0.16 14.00
CA SER A 290 17.76 -0.54 14.83
C SER A 290 16.69 -1.30 14.04
N VAL A 291 16.65 -1.20 12.69
CA VAL A 291 15.67 -1.92 11.85
C VAL A 291 15.85 -3.44 11.98
N PRO A 292 14.79 -4.24 12.18
CA PRO A 292 14.93 -5.70 12.19
C PRO A 292 15.43 -6.26 10.84
N SER A 293 16.39 -7.20 10.86
CA SER A 293 16.95 -7.80 9.64
C SER A 293 15.90 -8.45 8.73
N ARG A 294 14.77 -8.91 9.28
CA ARG A 294 13.66 -9.49 8.49
C ARG A 294 13.11 -8.52 7.43
N VAL A 295 13.20 -7.21 7.66
CA VAL A 295 12.74 -6.20 6.68
C VAL A 295 13.60 -6.22 5.41
N MET A 296 14.87 -6.63 5.50
CA MET A 296 15.73 -6.74 4.32
C MET A 296 15.19 -7.77 3.31
N TRP A 297 14.42 -8.76 3.78
CA TRP A 297 13.87 -9.82 2.95
C TRP A 297 12.62 -9.39 2.16
N THR A 298 11.95 -8.32 2.58
CA THR A 298 10.71 -7.82 1.98
C THR A 298 10.93 -6.64 1.04
N LEU A 299 12.13 -6.07 1.03
CA LEU A 299 12.49 -4.91 0.22
C LEU A 299 12.54 -5.24 -1.28
N ARG A 300 11.94 -4.34 -2.06
CA ARG A 300 12.05 -4.33 -3.52
C ARG A 300 12.84 -3.10 -3.96
N PRO A 301 13.41 -3.10 -5.18
CA PRO A 301 14.18 -1.96 -5.67
C PRO A 301 13.42 -0.63 -5.61
N GLN A 302 12.11 -0.63 -5.87
CA GLN A 302 11.28 0.58 -5.85
C GLN A 302 11.10 1.17 -4.46
N ASP A 303 11.17 0.33 -3.42
CA ASP A 303 11.02 0.80 -2.04
C ASP A 303 12.23 1.63 -1.58
N LEU A 304 13.33 1.61 -2.35
CA LEU A 304 14.58 2.32 -2.09
C LEU A 304 14.81 3.55 -2.98
N ASP A 305 13.93 3.82 -3.96
CA ASP A 305 14.12 4.90 -4.95
C ASP A 305 14.15 6.30 -4.29
N SER A 306 13.58 6.47 -3.10
CA SER A 306 13.59 7.74 -2.34
C SER A 306 14.71 7.86 -1.31
N CYS A 307 15.58 6.84 -1.18
CA CYS A 307 16.64 6.81 -0.19
C CYS A 307 17.86 7.61 -0.66
N GLY A 308 18.45 8.40 0.24
CA GLY A 308 19.71 9.08 0.01
C GLY A 308 20.93 8.15 0.12
N PRO A 309 22.11 8.57 -0.38
CA PRO A 309 23.32 7.72 -0.44
C PRO A 309 23.73 7.12 0.92
N ARG A 310 23.65 7.90 2.01
CA ARG A 310 23.98 7.45 3.36
C ARG A 310 23.06 6.35 3.87
N GLN A 311 21.78 6.40 3.51
CA GLN A 311 20.80 5.40 3.94
C GLN A 311 20.98 4.11 3.15
N LEU A 312 21.21 4.23 1.84
CA LEU A 312 21.54 3.09 0.98
C LEU A 312 22.80 2.36 1.46
N ASP A 313 23.83 3.08 1.89
CA ASP A 313 25.07 2.50 2.44
C ASP A 313 24.82 1.59 3.67
N ILE A 314 24.00 2.08 4.61
CA ILE A 314 23.62 1.33 5.81
C ILE A 314 22.77 0.12 5.45
N LEU A 315 21.78 0.31 4.57
CA LEU A 315 20.89 -0.77 4.12
C LEU A 315 21.68 -1.85 3.38
N TYR A 316 22.64 -1.48 2.54
CA TYR A 316 23.51 -2.42 1.84
C TYR A 316 24.40 -3.21 2.80
N SER A 317 25.06 -2.52 3.74
CA SER A 317 25.89 -3.17 4.77
C SER A 317 25.07 -4.18 5.59
N LYS A 318 23.84 -3.82 5.94
CA LYS A 318 22.92 -4.68 6.68
C LYS A 318 22.43 -5.86 5.84
N ALA A 319 22.15 -5.65 4.55
CA ALA A 319 21.78 -6.70 3.61
C ALA A 319 22.91 -7.72 3.45
N ARG A 320 24.17 -7.27 3.27
CA ARG A 320 25.34 -8.15 3.22
C ARG A 320 25.42 -9.08 4.43
N TRP A 321 25.26 -8.51 5.62
CA TRP A 321 25.29 -9.30 6.85
C TRP A 321 24.11 -10.27 6.97
N THR A 322 22.92 -9.82 6.57
CA THR A 322 21.69 -10.61 6.62
C THR A 322 21.75 -11.81 5.68
N PHE A 323 22.35 -11.67 4.50
CA PHE A 323 22.38 -12.69 3.45
C PHE A 323 23.67 -13.51 3.41
N ARG A 324 24.64 -13.27 4.31
CA ARG A 324 25.99 -13.88 4.29
C ARG A 324 26.03 -15.41 4.25
N ASN A 325 24.99 -16.08 4.76
CA ASN A 325 24.93 -17.54 4.87
C ASN A 325 24.15 -18.20 3.72
N MET A 326 23.76 -17.43 2.69
CA MET A 326 23.05 -17.96 1.52
C MET A 326 24.00 -18.68 0.56
N SER A 327 23.41 -19.48 -0.33
CA SER A 327 24.13 -19.93 -1.52
C SER A 327 24.48 -18.72 -2.41
N GLN A 328 25.56 -18.82 -3.19
CA GLN A 328 26.00 -17.75 -4.09
C GLN A 328 24.88 -17.20 -5.00
N PRO A 329 24.13 -18.02 -5.77
CA PRO A 329 23.10 -17.49 -6.67
C PRO A 329 21.96 -16.78 -5.91
N GLU A 330 21.57 -17.28 -4.74
CA GLU A 330 20.57 -16.63 -3.90
C GLU A 330 21.09 -15.32 -3.32
N TYR A 331 22.35 -15.29 -2.85
CA TYR A 331 23.00 -14.09 -2.35
C TYR A 331 23.04 -13.00 -3.43
N LEU A 332 23.50 -13.34 -4.65
CA LEU A 332 23.56 -12.40 -5.78
C LEU A 332 22.17 -11.87 -6.13
N GLY A 333 21.16 -12.75 -6.19
CA GLY A 333 19.78 -12.35 -6.46
C GLY A 333 19.19 -11.43 -5.37
N LYS A 334 19.55 -11.63 -4.10
CA LYS A 334 19.04 -10.82 -2.98
C LYS A 334 19.80 -9.50 -2.80
N ILE A 335 21.12 -9.51 -2.97
CA ILE A 335 21.94 -8.31 -2.79
C ILE A 335 21.74 -7.30 -3.91
N GLN A 336 21.30 -7.74 -5.10
CA GLN A 336 21.04 -6.88 -6.26
C GLN A 336 20.14 -5.68 -5.93
N THR A 337 19.12 -5.88 -5.08
CA THR A 337 18.21 -4.82 -4.63
C THR A 337 18.92 -3.66 -3.93
N PHE A 338 20.07 -3.93 -3.30
CA PHE A 338 20.75 -2.99 -2.40
C PHE A 338 21.99 -2.34 -3.03
N LEU A 339 22.31 -2.62 -4.30
CA LEU A 339 23.58 -2.21 -4.90
C LEU A 339 23.76 -0.69 -5.04
N GLY A 340 22.70 0.11 -4.94
CA GLY A 340 22.84 1.56 -4.82
C GLY A 340 23.66 1.99 -3.61
N GLY A 341 23.74 1.13 -2.59
CA GLY A 341 24.58 1.29 -1.41
C GLY A 341 25.94 0.58 -1.47
N ALA A 342 26.36 0.03 -2.60
CA ALA A 342 27.61 -0.73 -2.68
C ALA A 342 28.83 0.19 -2.89
N PRO A 343 29.92 0.03 -2.12
CA PRO A 343 31.20 0.65 -2.43
C PRO A 343 31.87 -0.03 -3.63
N VAL A 344 32.84 0.64 -4.25
CA VAL A 344 33.52 0.15 -5.47
C VAL A 344 34.25 -1.18 -5.22
N GLU A 345 34.82 -1.38 -4.05
CA GLU A 345 35.53 -2.61 -3.64
C GLU A 345 34.59 -3.82 -3.63
N ASP A 346 33.37 -3.63 -3.15
CA ASP A 346 32.37 -4.68 -3.14
C ASP A 346 31.83 -4.96 -4.53
N LEU A 347 31.64 -3.93 -5.37
CA LEU A 347 31.29 -4.13 -6.77
C LEU A 347 32.35 -4.96 -7.49
N ARG A 348 33.64 -4.69 -7.29
CA ARG A 348 34.73 -5.51 -7.83
C ARG A 348 34.67 -6.96 -7.34
N THR A 349 34.34 -7.17 -6.07
CA THR A 349 34.16 -8.52 -5.52
C THR A 349 32.99 -9.25 -6.20
N LEU A 350 31.87 -8.54 -6.44
CA LEU A 350 30.71 -9.08 -7.14
C LEU A 350 31.01 -9.40 -8.61
N ILE A 351 31.83 -8.58 -9.28
CA ILE A 351 32.31 -8.88 -10.64
C ILE A 351 33.07 -10.20 -10.68
N LEU A 352 33.96 -10.45 -9.71
CA LEU A 352 34.71 -11.70 -9.60
C LEU A 352 33.81 -12.91 -9.31
N GLN A 353 32.63 -12.66 -8.74
CA GLN A 353 31.58 -13.64 -8.51
C GLN A 353 30.65 -13.82 -9.72
N ASN A 354 30.98 -13.23 -10.88
CA ASN A 354 30.20 -13.25 -12.11
C ASN A 354 28.80 -12.64 -11.97
N MET A 355 28.66 -11.59 -11.14
CA MET A 355 27.44 -10.79 -11.10
C MET A 355 27.26 -10.04 -12.41
N THR A 356 26.08 -10.17 -13.01
CA THR A 356 25.65 -9.36 -14.16
C THR A 356 24.38 -8.58 -13.81
N MET A 357 24.18 -7.43 -14.45
CA MET A 357 22.98 -6.59 -14.25
C MET A 357 22.61 -5.83 -15.52
N ASP A 358 21.36 -5.39 -15.60
CA ASP A 358 20.90 -4.50 -16.66
C ASP A 358 21.32 -3.04 -16.41
N VAL A 359 21.22 -2.21 -17.45
CA VAL A 359 21.55 -0.79 -17.36
C VAL A 359 20.63 -0.04 -16.39
N ALA A 360 19.38 -0.46 -16.21
CA ALA A 360 18.47 0.16 -15.25
C ALA A 360 18.95 -0.03 -13.79
N THR A 361 19.51 -1.19 -13.46
CA THR A 361 20.13 -1.50 -12.17
C THR A 361 21.47 -0.78 -12.04
N PHE A 362 22.28 -0.77 -13.11
CA PHE A 362 23.55 -0.04 -13.14
C PHE A 362 23.37 1.45 -12.86
N LYS A 363 22.32 2.07 -13.41
CA LYS A 363 21.98 3.48 -13.16
C LYS A 363 21.58 3.79 -11.72
N ARG A 364 21.23 2.77 -10.92
CA ARG A 364 20.93 2.92 -9.49
C ARG A 364 22.17 2.86 -8.60
N LEU A 365 23.33 2.48 -9.15
CA LEU A 365 24.59 2.47 -8.41
C LEU A 365 24.99 3.89 -8.02
N ARG A 366 25.65 4.05 -6.87
CA ARG A 366 26.20 5.34 -6.44
C ARG A 366 27.23 5.84 -7.45
N VAL A 367 27.13 7.11 -7.84
CA VAL A 367 28.01 7.73 -8.85
C VAL A 367 29.48 7.52 -8.49
N GLU A 368 29.84 7.71 -7.21
CA GLU A 368 31.21 7.63 -6.71
C GLU A 368 31.81 6.22 -6.85
N ALA A 369 30.99 5.16 -6.77
CA ALA A 369 31.47 3.81 -7.00
C ALA A 369 31.61 3.51 -8.49
N VAL A 370 30.67 3.99 -9.31
CA VAL A 370 30.69 3.75 -10.76
C VAL A 370 31.89 4.41 -11.41
N VAL A 371 32.19 5.68 -11.08
CA VAL A 371 33.36 6.40 -11.64
C VAL A 371 34.70 5.72 -11.31
N GLY A 372 34.74 4.91 -10.25
CA GLY A 372 35.92 4.13 -9.86
C GLY A 372 36.10 2.82 -10.64
N LEU A 373 35.16 2.45 -11.52
CA LEU A 373 35.22 1.24 -12.34
C LEU A 373 35.90 1.50 -13.69
N THR A 374 36.70 0.54 -14.13
CA THR A 374 37.31 0.53 -15.46
C THR A 374 36.31 0.09 -16.53
N VAL A 375 36.62 0.37 -17.80
CA VAL A 375 35.85 -0.14 -18.96
C VAL A 375 35.68 -1.66 -18.93
N SER A 376 36.73 -2.41 -18.58
CA SER A 376 36.66 -3.87 -18.48
C SER A 376 35.77 -4.38 -17.34
N GLU A 377 35.65 -3.61 -16.26
CA GLU A 377 34.80 -3.93 -15.11
C GLU A 377 33.33 -3.65 -15.44
N VAL A 378 33.04 -2.50 -16.07
CA VAL A 378 31.68 -2.16 -16.54
C VAL A 378 31.20 -3.16 -17.61
N GLN A 379 32.08 -3.56 -18.54
CA GLN A 379 31.80 -4.62 -19.50
C GLN A 379 31.37 -5.92 -18.82
N ARG A 380 32.07 -6.33 -17.76
CA ARG A 380 31.73 -7.56 -17.03
C ARG A 380 30.44 -7.43 -16.20
N LEU A 381 30.20 -6.28 -15.57
CA LEU A 381 28.97 -6.03 -14.81
C LEU A 381 27.73 -6.03 -15.70
N LEU A 382 27.80 -5.46 -16.90
CA LEU A 382 26.65 -5.36 -17.79
C LEU A 382 26.51 -6.58 -18.71
N GLY A 383 27.61 -7.29 -19.01
CA GLY A 383 27.60 -8.47 -19.85
C GLY A 383 26.98 -8.21 -21.22
N THR A 384 25.85 -8.85 -21.50
CA THR A 384 25.10 -8.66 -22.76
C THR A 384 24.41 -7.31 -22.86
N HIS A 385 24.24 -6.59 -21.76
CA HIS A 385 23.55 -5.29 -21.69
C HIS A 385 24.47 -4.09 -21.93
N VAL A 386 25.75 -4.31 -22.22
CA VAL A 386 26.73 -3.24 -22.44
C VAL A 386 26.32 -2.30 -23.58
N GLY A 387 25.70 -2.83 -24.63
CA GLY A 387 25.25 -2.03 -25.77
C GLY A 387 24.20 -0.97 -25.40
N ASP A 388 23.44 -1.20 -24.34
CA ASP A 388 22.39 -0.29 -23.88
C ASP A 388 22.96 1.00 -23.25
N LEU A 389 24.26 1.02 -22.91
CA LEU A 389 24.95 2.23 -22.44
C LEU A 389 24.87 3.39 -23.43
N LYS A 390 24.79 3.09 -24.75
CA LYS A 390 24.74 4.11 -25.79
C LYS A 390 23.53 5.05 -25.64
N ALA A 391 22.41 4.53 -25.15
CA ALA A 391 21.20 5.33 -24.93
C ALA A 391 21.30 6.24 -23.69
N GLU A 392 22.33 6.05 -22.86
CA GLU A 392 22.46 6.67 -21.54
C GLU A 392 23.72 7.54 -21.40
N GLU A 393 24.42 7.82 -22.51
CA GLU A 393 25.67 8.62 -22.53
C GLU A 393 25.54 9.99 -21.87
N GLU A 394 24.35 10.59 -21.94
CA GLU A 394 24.09 11.93 -21.39
C GLU A 394 23.54 11.91 -19.96
N ASN A 395 23.22 10.73 -19.42
CA ASN A 395 22.57 10.57 -18.13
C ASN A 395 23.56 10.08 -17.06
N SER A 396 23.47 10.66 -15.87
CA SER A 396 24.17 10.15 -14.69
C SER A 396 23.61 8.77 -14.28
N PRO A 397 24.44 7.82 -13.80
CA PRO A 397 25.89 7.89 -13.57
C PRO A 397 26.76 7.57 -14.79
N VAL A 398 26.18 7.17 -15.93
CA VAL A 398 26.92 6.71 -17.12
C VAL A 398 27.78 7.83 -17.69
N ARG A 399 27.22 9.04 -17.82
CA ARG A 399 27.95 10.22 -18.26
C ARG A 399 29.15 10.53 -17.36
N ASP A 400 28.95 10.52 -16.05
CA ASP A 400 30.01 10.82 -15.07
C ASP A 400 31.15 9.82 -15.18
N TRP A 401 30.81 8.55 -15.39
CA TRP A 401 31.79 7.49 -15.60
C TRP A 401 32.57 7.66 -16.90
N ILE A 402 31.89 7.94 -18.02
CA ILE A 402 32.51 8.20 -19.34
C ILE A 402 33.58 9.29 -19.23
N LEU A 403 33.26 10.40 -18.55
CA LEU A 403 34.18 11.53 -18.38
C LEU A 403 35.47 11.19 -17.61
N GLN A 404 35.49 10.08 -16.86
CA GLN A 404 36.66 9.61 -16.12
C GLN A 404 37.48 8.56 -16.87
N GLN A 405 36.96 8.02 -17.98
CA GLN A 405 37.66 7.01 -18.78
C GLN A 405 38.47 7.66 -19.90
N ARG A 406 39.50 6.94 -20.37
CA ARG A 406 40.21 7.34 -21.59
C ARG A 406 39.36 7.04 -22.82
N GLN A 407 39.44 7.92 -23.82
CA GLN A 407 38.68 7.74 -25.06
C GLN A 407 39.07 6.44 -25.78
N GLU A 408 40.36 6.06 -25.75
CA GLU A 408 40.83 4.78 -26.33
C GLU A 408 40.11 3.55 -25.76
N ASP A 409 39.86 3.54 -24.45
CA ASP A 409 39.18 2.41 -23.81
C ASP A 409 37.69 2.43 -24.13
N LEU A 410 37.07 3.62 -24.14
CA LEU A 410 35.65 3.80 -24.48
C LEU A 410 35.33 3.47 -25.94
N ASP A 411 36.27 3.66 -26.86
CA ASP A 411 36.11 3.33 -28.27
C ASP A 411 35.82 1.83 -28.47
N THR A 412 36.31 0.96 -27.56
CA THR A 412 35.98 -0.48 -27.55
C THR A 412 34.48 -0.76 -27.32
N LEU A 413 33.77 0.21 -26.75
CA LEU A 413 32.33 0.19 -26.49
C LEU A 413 31.51 1.07 -27.46
N GLY A 414 32.16 1.79 -28.37
CA GLY A 414 31.50 2.78 -29.23
C GLY A 414 30.96 4.00 -28.47
N LEU A 415 31.52 4.29 -27.29
CA LEU A 415 31.13 5.43 -26.45
C LEU A 415 32.08 6.61 -26.69
N GLN A 416 31.57 7.84 -26.58
CA GLN A 416 32.34 9.07 -26.79
C GLN A 416 32.24 10.02 -25.59
N GLY A 417 33.20 10.94 -25.48
CA GLY A 417 33.22 11.98 -24.45
C GLY A 417 34.18 11.71 -23.29
N GLY A 418 35.07 10.71 -23.43
CA GLY A 418 36.14 10.46 -22.48
C GLY A 418 37.31 11.41 -22.61
N ILE A 419 38.34 11.16 -21.80
CA ILE A 419 39.58 11.94 -21.79
C ILE A 419 40.33 11.65 -23.10
N PRO A 420 40.61 12.67 -23.93
CA PRO A 420 41.27 12.49 -25.22
C PRO A 420 42.72 12.05 -25.04
N ASN A 421 43.20 11.22 -25.97
CA ASN A 421 44.60 10.83 -26.02
C ASN A 421 45.46 11.98 -26.55
N GLY A 422 46.37 12.49 -25.73
CA GLY A 422 47.41 13.45 -26.14
C GLY A 422 47.33 14.83 -25.47
N TYR A 423 48.12 15.77 -25.98
CA TYR A 423 48.20 17.15 -25.47
C TYR A 423 47.30 18.08 -26.28
N LEU A 424 46.57 18.97 -25.61
CA LEU A 424 45.89 20.10 -26.26
C LEU A 424 46.92 21.16 -26.66
N VAL A 425 47.19 21.29 -27.96
CA VAL A 425 47.96 22.42 -28.49
C VAL A 425 47.06 23.64 -28.57
N LEU A 426 47.09 24.48 -27.54
CA LEU A 426 46.42 25.78 -27.55
C LEU A 426 47.28 26.80 -28.28
N HIS A 427 46.94 27.08 -29.54
CA HIS A 427 47.49 28.24 -30.25
C HIS A 427 46.89 29.54 -29.69
N LEU A 428 47.48 30.06 -28.62
CA LEU A 428 47.21 31.41 -28.13
C LEU A 428 47.78 32.42 -29.13
N SER A 429 46.95 32.80 -30.10
CA SER A 429 47.26 33.93 -30.98
C SER A 429 47.09 35.21 -30.17
N SER A 430 48.17 35.68 -29.54
CA SER A 430 48.25 37.04 -29.02
C SER A 430 48.26 38.00 -30.21
N ARG A 431 47.08 38.49 -30.61
CA ARG A 431 46.99 39.72 -31.38
C ARG A 431 47.46 40.85 -30.46
N GLY A 432 48.76 41.11 -30.48
CA GLY A 432 49.32 42.36 -30.01
C GLY A 432 48.74 43.49 -30.86
N ALA A 433 47.86 44.27 -30.26
CA ALA A 433 47.44 45.55 -30.80
C ALA A 433 48.58 46.55 -30.53
N LEU A 434 49.17 47.07 -31.62
CA LEU A 434 49.85 48.35 -31.66
C LEU A 434 49.06 49.26 -32.58
#